data_AF-A0A2N2HH59-F1
#
_entry.id   AF-A0A2N2HH59-F1
#
_cell.length_a   1.000
_cell.length_b   1.000
_cell.length_c   1.000
_cell.angle_alpha   90.00
_cell.angle_beta   90.00
_cell.angle_gamma   90.00
#
_symmetry.space_group_name_H-M   'P 1'
#
loop_
_entity.id
_entity.type
_entity.pdbx_description
1 polymer ?
#
loop_
_entity_poly.entity_id
_entity_poly.type
_entity_poly.pdbx_seq_one_letter_code
_entity_poly.pdbx_strand_id
1 'polypeptide(L)'
;RPRDHVLPYRYGYSTGAPMYGRFPSDKEREREAREFGRVENLPRSGKAKTTYEELTTYDLLSATDPVPAFAEPELPRLRGYGAGLTRKTIPAGSLLSFSRAVESEGRTYLLSPDLTLVPADRIRPFRQTTFHGVAIGGEVELPIGWTRSAPRAKYRKLGDGGMEVTGDTWPPRTMLRLTGGVHVHKGQPYHETREGGLWVRGADVSVVESKASLPSTVREGEKWIEFSASKGTFTLYVGKDAVYSTLGSPGRGGGAPTSKMSVEDLVQGSYTPLGTYRVTFKTRSTTMTPESVPNPQKHWIQDVPYTQYFIRPFAIHTAYWHEDFGAPKQVVPTAPDAQAPKEPSPELPTPVAEEPPPGPRLGSVSHYTWVYKNTSRKQQPIGYVRPGTSVALESEDPRSGSDCQSGRWLAIKPTGFVCEDATVTLDVQSA
;
A
#
# COMPACT_ATOMS: atom_id res chain seq x y z
N ARG A 1 -5.88 16.30 9.54
CA ARG A 1 -6.00 16.49 8.08
C ARG A 1 -5.08 15.49 7.40
N PRO A 2 -5.53 14.67 6.45
CA PRO A 2 -4.64 13.79 5.69
C PRO A 2 -3.65 14.65 4.89
N ARG A 3 -2.36 14.30 4.93
CA ARG A 3 -1.25 15.03 4.28
C ARG A 3 -1.15 14.69 2.79
N ASP A 4 -0.70 15.64 1.96
CA ASP A 4 -0.61 15.57 0.49
C ASP A 4 0.37 14.51 -0.09
N HIS A 5 0.99 13.67 0.74
CA HIS A 5 1.78 12.53 0.28
C HIS A 5 1.33 11.25 0.98
N VAL A 6 0.19 10.70 0.52
CA VAL A 6 -0.34 9.43 1.03
C VAL A 6 0.54 8.25 0.61
N LEU A 7 1.28 8.32 -0.49
CA LEU A 7 2.16 7.23 -0.93
C LEU A 7 3.63 7.68 -1.04
N PRO A 8 4.61 6.84 -0.65
CA PRO A 8 6.03 7.17 -0.74
C PRO A 8 6.58 7.33 -2.16
N TYR A 9 5.97 6.69 -3.15
CA TYR A 9 6.43 6.66 -4.55
C TYR A 9 5.25 6.74 -5.53
N ARG A 10 5.55 6.91 -6.82
CA ARG A 10 4.63 6.55 -7.91
C ARG A 10 4.80 5.07 -8.24
N TYR A 11 3.77 4.45 -8.80
CA TYR A 11 3.75 3.01 -9.04
C TYR A 11 3.23 2.66 -10.42
N GLY A 12 3.66 1.52 -10.94
CA GLY A 12 3.15 0.96 -12.18
C GLY A 12 3.29 -0.55 -12.28
N TYR A 13 2.54 -1.13 -13.21
CA TYR A 13 2.57 -2.54 -13.57
C TYR A 13 3.55 -2.78 -14.70
N SER A 14 4.46 -3.74 -14.53
CA SER A 14 5.45 -4.09 -15.55
C SER A 14 4.87 -5.03 -16.60
N THR A 15 5.08 -4.70 -17.88
CA THR A 15 4.89 -5.64 -19.00
C THR A 15 6.13 -6.50 -19.27
N GLY A 16 7.13 -6.45 -18.39
CA GLY A 16 8.46 -7.02 -18.59
C GLY A 16 9.41 -5.95 -19.11
N ALA A 17 10.45 -5.60 -18.34
CA ALA A 17 11.38 -4.55 -18.70
C ALA A 17 12.79 -4.77 -18.12
N PRO A 18 13.83 -4.28 -18.81
CA PRO A 18 15.16 -4.17 -18.21
C PRO A 18 15.19 -3.03 -17.17
N MET A 19 16.07 -3.16 -16.19
CA MET A 19 16.36 -2.16 -15.18
C MET A 19 17.85 -1.79 -15.30
N TYR A 20 18.10 -0.60 -15.86
CA TYR A 20 19.43 -0.20 -16.30
C TYR A 20 20.23 0.55 -15.24
N GLY A 21 21.57 0.42 -15.29
CA GLY A 21 22.50 1.22 -14.49
C GLY A 21 22.80 2.59 -15.08
N ARG A 22 22.65 2.76 -16.39
CA ARG A 22 22.81 4.03 -17.12
C ARG A 22 21.81 4.09 -18.26
N PHE A 23 21.67 5.25 -18.89
CA PHE A 23 20.89 5.35 -20.12
C PHE A 23 21.49 4.43 -21.21
N PRO A 24 20.66 3.61 -21.89
CA PRO A 24 21.11 2.75 -22.97
C PRO A 24 21.32 3.56 -24.26
N SER A 25 22.34 3.22 -25.03
CA SER A 25 22.55 3.75 -26.40
C SER A 25 21.50 3.23 -27.39
N ASP A 26 21.40 3.83 -28.57
CA ASP A 26 20.54 3.35 -29.68
C ASP A 26 20.70 1.86 -29.98
N LYS A 27 21.95 1.38 -30.07
CA LYS A 27 22.25 -0.03 -30.34
C LYS A 27 21.74 -0.96 -29.23
N GLU A 28 21.83 -0.49 -27.99
CA GLU A 28 21.35 -1.24 -26.81
C GLU A 28 19.82 -1.25 -26.73
N ARG A 29 19.14 -0.15 -27.12
CA ARG A 29 17.68 -0.09 -27.25
C ARG A 29 17.15 -1.01 -28.34
N GLU A 30 17.83 -1.10 -29.48
CA GLU A 30 17.44 -2.03 -30.54
C GLU A 30 17.71 -3.50 -30.13
N ARG A 31 18.71 -3.76 -29.27
CA ARG A 31 18.87 -5.08 -28.63
C ARG A 31 17.74 -5.37 -27.63
N GLU A 32 17.36 -4.41 -26.81
CA GLU A 32 16.19 -4.52 -25.91
C GLU A 32 14.93 -4.89 -26.69
N ALA A 33 14.65 -4.21 -27.81
CA ALA A 33 13.47 -4.47 -28.63
C ALA A 33 13.41 -5.91 -29.18
N ARG A 34 14.57 -6.54 -29.44
CA ARG A 34 14.65 -7.97 -29.81
C ARG A 34 14.40 -8.90 -28.63
N GLU A 35 14.86 -8.54 -27.43
CA GLU A 35 14.78 -9.38 -26.23
C GLU A 35 13.40 -9.31 -25.57
N PHE A 36 12.82 -8.11 -25.48
CA PHE A 36 11.56 -7.85 -24.78
C PHE A 36 10.38 -7.56 -25.73
N GLY A 37 10.59 -7.71 -27.04
CA GLY A 37 9.62 -7.36 -28.08
C GLY A 37 9.53 -5.84 -28.32
N ARG A 38 9.02 -5.45 -29.49
CA ARG A 38 8.86 -4.04 -29.87
C ARG A 38 7.74 -3.38 -29.06
N VAL A 39 7.97 -2.17 -28.55
CA VAL A 39 7.03 -1.44 -27.66
C VAL A 39 5.76 -1.00 -28.40
N GLU A 40 5.81 -0.89 -29.72
CA GLU A 40 4.65 -0.60 -30.58
C GLU A 40 3.66 -1.76 -30.60
N ASN A 41 4.12 -2.98 -30.30
CA ASN A 41 3.28 -4.18 -30.24
C ASN A 41 2.63 -4.40 -28.87
N LEU A 42 2.95 -3.59 -27.86
CA LEU A 42 2.36 -3.72 -26.53
C LEU A 42 0.90 -3.24 -26.55
N PRO A 43 -0.04 -3.96 -25.91
CA PRO A 43 -1.44 -3.54 -25.87
C PRO A 43 -1.60 -2.17 -25.19
N ARG A 44 -2.27 -1.24 -25.88
CA ARG A 44 -2.62 0.12 -25.43
C ARG A 44 -4.05 0.23 -24.90
N SER A 45 -4.77 -0.87 -24.88
CA SER A 45 -6.09 -1.00 -24.26
C SER A 45 -6.35 -2.47 -23.95
N GLY A 46 -7.27 -2.73 -23.03
CA GLY A 46 -7.65 -4.09 -22.67
C GLY A 46 -8.32 -4.15 -21.31
N LYS A 47 -8.94 -5.30 -21.03
CA LYS A 47 -9.48 -5.58 -19.70
C LYS A 47 -8.36 -6.10 -18.81
N ALA A 48 -8.40 -5.74 -17.52
CA ALA A 48 -7.51 -6.30 -16.52
C ALA A 48 -7.62 -7.83 -16.52
N LYS A 49 -6.49 -8.51 -16.76
CA LYS A 49 -6.43 -9.99 -16.78
C LYS A 49 -6.11 -10.55 -15.41
N THR A 50 -5.49 -9.74 -14.56
CA THR A 50 -5.08 -10.11 -13.20
C THR A 50 -5.51 -9.04 -12.20
N THR A 51 -5.59 -9.42 -10.93
CA THR A 51 -5.84 -8.48 -9.81
C THR A 51 -4.77 -7.41 -9.65
N TYR A 52 -3.61 -7.56 -10.29
CA TYR A 52 -2.55 -6.55 -10.28
C TYR A 52 -2.69 -5.54 -11.42
N GLU A 53 -3.65 -5.74 -12.33
CA GLU A 53 -3.94 -4.85 -13.44
C GLU A 53 -5.17 -3.97 -13.20
N GLU A 54 -5.92 -4.19 -12.10
CA GLU A 54 -7.22 -3.53 -11.83
C GLU A 54 -7.14 -2.00 -11.91
N LEU A 55 -6.09 -1.43 -11.31
CA LEU A 55 -5.88 0.02 -11.30
C LEU A 55 -4.95 0.51 -12.41
N THR A 56 -4.54 -0.35 -13.35
CA THR A 56 -3.66 0.07 -14.43
C THR A 56 -4.39 0.95 -15.43
N THR A 57 -3.68 1.96 -15.89
CA THR A 57 -4.06 2.79 -17.04
C THR A 57 -3.13 2.46 -18.21
N TYR A 58 -3.54 2.86 -19.41
CA TYR A 58 -2.74 2.69 -20.62
C TYR A 58 -2.03 3.97 -21.06
N ASP A 59 -2.07 5.00 -20.21
CA ASP A 59 -1.44 6.28 -20.44
C ASP A 59 0.08 6.12 -20.51
N LEU A 60 0.71 6.84 -21.43
CA LEU A 60 2.15 6.93 -21.49
C LEU A 60 2.64 7.86 -20.38
N LEU A 61 3.50 7.33 -19.52
CA LEU A 61 4.21 8.12 -18.53
C LEU A 61 5.15 9.10 -19.23
N SER A 62 4.83 10.39 -19.14
CA SER A 62 5.67 11.47 -19.64
C SER A 62 6.82 11.76 -18.68
N ALA A 63 7.92 12.29 -19.21
CA ALA A 63 8.98 12.83 -18.37
C ALA A 63 8.46 14.07 -17.62
N THR A 64 8.59 14.07 -16.30
CA THR A 64 8.12 15.15 -15.41
C THR A 64 9.26 15.77 -14.62
N ASP A 65 10.45 15.15 -14.67
CA ASP A 65 11.57 15.46 -13.79
C ASP A 65 12.86 15.63 -14.62
N PRO A 66 13.77 16.52 -14.21
CA PRO A 66 15.11 16.59 -14.80
C PRO A 66 15.92 15.34 -14.43
N VAL A 67 16.91 15.00 -15.28
CA VAL A 67 17.87 13.94 -14.98
C VAL A 67 18.70 14.34 -13.75
N PRO A 68 18.71 13.54 -12.66
CA PRO A 68 19.54 13.84 -11.50
C PRO A 68 21.03 13.74 -11.84
N ALA A 69 21.85 14.62 -11.27
CA ALA A 69 23.30 14.63 -11.52
C ALA A 69 23.96 13.27 -11.23
N PHE A 70 23.52 12.55 -10.20
CA PHE A 70 24.06 11.22 -9.85
C PHE A 70 23.63 10.10 -10.81
N ALA A 71 22.73 10.37 -11.77
CA ALA A 71 22.32 9.40 -12.78
C ALA A 71 23.30 9.34 -13.97
N GLU A 72 24.24 10.29 -14.06
CA GLU A 72 25.24 10.36 -15.10
C GLU A 72 26.68 10.27 -14.53
N PRO A 73 27.61 9.61 -15.25
CA PRO A 73 27.39 8.81 -16.47
C PRO A 73 26.72 7.45 -16.18
N GLU A 74 26.68 7.02 -14.91
CA GLU A 74 26.05 5.80 -14.45
C GLU A 74 25.54 6.00 -13.01
N LEU A 75 24.37 5.43 -12.70
CA LEU A 75 23.84 5.41 -11.34
C LEU A 75 24.79 4.70 -10.38
N PRO A 76 24.78 5.01 -9.07
CA PRO A 76 25.51 4.22 -8.09
C PRO A 76 25.03 2.76 -8.08
N ARG A 77 25.96 1.81 -7.98
CA ARG A 77 25.65 0.39 -8.01
C ARG A 77 25.38 -0.14 -6.60
N LEU A 78 24.15 -0.60 -6.36
CA LEU A 78 23.81 -1.29 -5.12
C LEU A 78 24.48 -2.66 -5.02
N ARG A 79 24.82 -3.06 -3.79
CA ARG A 79 25.38 -4.39 -3.51
C ARG A 79 24.42 -5.48 -3.98
N GLY A 80 24.92 -6.44 -4.77
CA GLY A 80 24.13 -7.54 -5.33
C GLY A 80 23.51 -7.26 -6.70
N TYR A 81 23.69 -6.06 -7.25
CA TYR A 81 23.32 -5.72 -8.62
C TYR A 81 24.52 -5.90 -9.55
N GLY A 82 24.26 -6.34 -10.79
CA GLY A 82 25.30 -6.56 -11.80
C GLY A 82 26.02 -5.27 -12.19
N ALA A 83 27.24 -5.40 -12.72
CA ALA A 83 28.00 -4.28 -13.30
C ALA A 83 27.63 -3.97 -14.75
N GLY A 84 26.75 -4.77 -15.36
CA GLY A 84 26.32 -4.58 -16.74
C GLY A 84 25.30 -3.46 -16.87
N LEU A 85 25.08 -3.03 -18.12
CA LEU A 85 24.01 -2.09 -18.47
C LEU A 85 22.69 -2.48 -17.81
N THR A 86 22.22 -3.70 -18.07
CA THR A 86 21.06 -4.27 -17.40
C THR A 86 21.52 -4.83 -16.06
N ARG A 87 21.14 -4.16 -14.97
CA ARG A 87 21.45 -4.60 -13.61
C ARG A 87 20.49 -5.68 -13.12
N LYS A 88 19.24 -5.59 -13.59
CA LYS A 88 18.15 -6.50 -13.26
C LYS A 88 17.10 -6.47 -14.39
N THR A 89 16.24 -7.48 -14.44
CA THR A 89 15.05 -7.48 -15.29
C THR A 89 13.83 -7.56 -14.38
N ILE A 90 12.86 -6.66 -14.54
CA ILE A 90 11.56 -6.74 -13.88
C ILE A 90 10.62 -7.62 -14.72
N PRO A 91 10.16 -8.78 -14.20
CA PRO A 91 9.27 -9.65 -14.96
C PRO A 91 7.91 -9.01 -15.24
N ALA A 92 7.28 -9.45 -16.31
CA ALA A 92 5.89 -9.11 -16.59
C ALA A 92 5.00 -9.54 -15.42
N GLY A 93 4.09 -8.67 -14.99
CA GLY A 93 3.24 -8.90 -13.83
C GLY A 93 3.80 -8.39 -12.50
N SER A 94 5.09 -8.03 -12.41
CA SER A 94 5.66 -7.37 -11.22
C SER A 94 5.26 -5.90 -11.15
N LEU A 95 5.29 -5.35 -9.94
CA LEU A 95 4.88 -3.96 -9.70
C LEU A 95 6.12 -3.12 -9.37
N LEU A 96 6.31 -2.05 -10.14
CA LEU A 96 7.41 -1.11 -10.03
C LEU A 96 7.00 0.07 -9.14
N SER A 97 7.94 0.54 -8.32
CA SER A 97 7.88 1.86 -7.69
C SER A 97 8.92 2.77 -8.32
N PHE A 98 8.61 4.05 -8.53
CA PHE A 98 9.55 5.02 -9.08
C PHE A 98 9.35 6.40 -8.45
N SER A 99 10.44 7.15 -8.31
CA SER A 99 10.44 8.51 -7.75
C SER A 99 10.41 9.56 -8.84
N ARG A 100 11.15 9.36 -9.93
CA ARG A 100 11.29 10.31 -11.03
C ARG A 100 10.94 9.69 -12.38
N ALA A 101 10.45 10.50 -13.30
CA ALA A 101 10.29 10.18 -14.71
C ALA A 101 11.11 11.20 -15.51
N VAL A 102 12.21 10.74 -16.11
CA VAL A 102 13.21 11.58 -16.77
C VAL A 102 13.30 11.26 -18.25
N GLU A 103 13.69 12.23 -19.07
CA GLU A 103 13.92 12.01 -20.50
C GLU A 103 15.40 11.80 -20.79
N SER A 104 15.71 10.87 -21.70
CA SER A 104 17.02 10.76 -22.34
C SER A 104 16.84 10.31 -23.78
N GLU A 105 17.41 11.07 -24.71
CA GLU A 105 17.37 10.81 -26.16
C GLU A 105 15.94 10.54 -26.67
N GLY A 106 14.95 11.33 -26.25
CA GLY A 106 13.56 11.21 -26.70
C GLY A 106 12.77 10.05 -26.09
N ARG A 107 13.32 9.32 -25.12
CA ARG A 107 12.61 8.25 -24.40
C ARG A 107 12.53 8.56 -22.90
N THR A 108 11.37 8.32 -22.32
CA THR A 108 11.16 8.47 -20.87
C THR A 108 11.62 7.22 -20.11
N TYR A 109 12.38 7.43 -19.04
CA TYR A 109 12.83 6.43 -18.10
C TYR A 109 12.36 6.75 -16.69
N LEU A 110 11.98 5.72 -15.95
CA LEU A 110 11.55 5.81 -14.57
C LEU A 110 12.73 5.47 -13.65
N LEU A 111 13.08 6.38 -12.75
CA LEU A 111 14.10 6.13 -11.74
C LEU A 111 13.48 5.41 -10.55
N SER A 112 13.85 4.14 -10.40
CA SER A 112 13.44 3.27 -9.30
C SER A 112 14.28 3.52 -8.04
N PRO A 113 13.72 3.33 -6.81
CA PRO A 113 14.46 3.46 -5.55
C PRO A 113 15.68 2.53 -5.40
N ASP A 114 15.79 1.48 -6.24
CA ASP A 114 16.95 0.60 -6.28
C ASP A 114 18.09 1.09 -7.21
N LEU A 115 18.06 2.38 -7.58
CA LEU A 115 19.04 3.03 -8.45
C LEU A 115 19.15 2.31 -9.80
N THR A 116 18.00 2.16 -10.44
CA THR A 116 17.89 1.69 -11.81
C THR A 116 16.95 2.55 -12.65
N LEU A 117 17.21 2.61 -13.95
CA LEU A 117 16.38 3.27 -14.96
C LEU A 117 15.53 2.22 -15.66
N VAL A 118 14.22 2.38 -15.64
CA VAL A 118 13.27 1.46 -16.28
C VAL A 118 12.55 2.17 -17.42
N PRO A 119 12.50 1.62 -18.64
CA PRO A 119 11.76 2.26 -19.72
C PRO A 119 10.27 2.45 -19.39
N ALA A 120 9.80 3.70 -19.47
CA ALA A 120 8.45 4.06 -19.07
C ALA A 120 7.38 3.44 -20.00
N ASP A 121 7.72 3.22 -21.27
CA ASP A 121 6.85 2.59 -22.28
C ASP A 121 6.56 1.10 -22.04
N ARG A 122 7.22 0.47 -21.05
CA ARG A 122 6.97 -0.90 -20.58
C ARG A 122 6.29 -0.96 -19.21
N ILE A 123 5.90 0.19 -18.67
CA ILE A 123 5.26 0.32 -17.37
C ILE A 123 3.89 0.97 -17.56
N ARG A 124 2.84 0.27 -17.14
CA ARG A 124 1.48 0.82 -17.10
C ARG A 124 1.27 1.53 -15.76
N PRO A 125 1.03 2.85 -15.73
CA PRO A 125 0.87 3.55 -14.46
C PRO A 125 -0.41 3.13 -13.74
N PHE A 126 -0.35 3.11 -12.41
CA PHE A 126 -1.53 2.91 -11.58
C PHE A 126 -2.29 4.22 -11.39
N ARG A 127 -3.60 4.19 -11.60
CA ARG A 127 -4.49 5.22 -11.08
C ARG A 127 -4.43 5.17 -9.56
N GLN A 128 -4.20 6.32 -8.92
CA GLN A 128 -4.23 6.39 -7.47
C GLN A 128 -5.67 6.17 -6.97
N THR A 129 -5.79 5.34 -5.93
CA THR A 129 -7.08 5.15 -5.28
C THR A 129 -7.54 6.45 -4.62
N THR A 130 -8.82 6.77 -4.81
CA THR A 130 -9.50 7.87 -4.11
C THR A 130 -10.20 7.37 -2.85
N PHE A 131 -10.27 6.05 -2.66
CA PHE A 131 -10.91 5.46 -1.50
C PHE A 131 -10.07 5.71 -0.24
N HIS A 132 -10.74 6.18 0.81
CA HIS A 132 -10.19 6.28 2.14
C HIS A 132 -11.28 5.97 3.17
N GLY A 133 -10.85 5.65 4.39
CA GLY A 133 -11.76 5.50 5.51
C GLY A 133 -12.26 6.83 6.05
N VAL A 134 -13.10 6.76 7.08
CA VAL A 134 -13.66 7.92 7.75
C VAL A 134 -13.19 7.98 9.20
N ALA A 135 -12.90 9.18 9.68
CA ALA A 135 -12.78 9.43 11.11
C ALA A 135 -14.15 9.30 11.76
N ILE A 136 -14.19 8.71 12.97
CA ILE A 136 -15.42 8.54 13.75
C ILE A 136 -15.39 9.57 14.88
N GLY A 137 -16.53 10.23 15.11
CA GLY A 137 -16.67 11.40 15.97
C GLY A 137 -17.03 12.66 15.17
N GLY A 138 -17.58 13.67 15.84
CA GLY A 138 -18.12 14.86 15.17
C GLY A 138 -19.35 14.50 14.33
N GLU A 139 -19.29 14.71 13.02
CA GLU A 139 -20.42 14.48 12.10
C GLU A 139 -20.68 13.00 11.77
N VAL A 140 -19.71 12.12 12.06
CA VAL A 140 -19.82 10.68 11.78
C VAL A 140 -19.99 9.93 13.10
N GLU A 141 -21.24 9.59 13.38
CA GLU A 141 -21.63 8.81 14.54
C GLU A 141 -21.88 7.35 14.19
N LEU A 142 -21.62 6.45 15.14
CA LEU A 142 -21.98 5.05 15.04
C LEU A 142 -23.49 4.85 15.29
N PRO A 143 -24.11 3.79 14.71
CA PRO A 143 -23.49 2.82 13.81
C PRO A 143 -23.31 3.36 12.38
N ILE A 144 -22.26 2.88 11.71
CA ILE A 144 -22.05 3.11 10.28
C ILE A 144 -22.10 1.79 9.53
N GLY A 145 -22.47 1.85 8.25
CA GLY A 145 -22.44 0.72 7.33
C GLY A 145 -21.46 0.98 6.20
N TRP A 146 -20.72 -0.04 5.76
CA TRP A 146 -19.93 0.03 4.54
C TRP A 146 -20.54 -0.82 3.43
N THR A 147 -20.80 -0.20 2.27
CA THR A 147 -20.94 -0.98 1.03
C THR A 147 -19.56 -1.50 0.63
N ARG A 148 -19.49 -2.73 0.12
CA ARG A 148 -18.21 -3.40 -0.21
C ARG A 148 -17.81 -3.16 -1.68
N SER A 149 -17.47 -4.21 -2.42
CA SER A 149 -16.88 -4.13 -3.76
C SER A 149 -17.85 -3.86 -4.92
N ALA A 150 -19.17 -3.86 -4.68
CA ALA A 150 -20.18 -3.68 -5.75
C ALA A 150 -21.25 -2.66 -5.34
N PRO A 151 -21.88 -1.96 -6.31
CA PRO A 151 -23.02 -1.11 -6.03
C PRO A 151 -24.15 -1.88 -5.37
N ARG A 152 -24.85 -1.25 -4.42
CA ARG A 152 -25.92 -1.89 -3.63
C ARG A 152 -27.22 -1.14 -3.75
N ALA A 153 -28.31 -1.85 -4.01
CA ALA A 153 -29.63 -1.24 -4.18
C ALA A 153 -30.06 -0.47 -2.93
N LYS A 154 -30.68 0.70 -3.15
CA LYS A 154 -31.39 1.46 -2.13
C LYS A 154 -32.82 0.93 -2.02
N TYR A 155 -33.29 0.71 -0.80
CA TYR A 155 -34.63 0.22 -0.53
C TYR A 155 -35.48 1.30 0.15
N ARG A 156 -36.79 1.21 -0.03
CA ARG A 156 -37.79 1.92 0.76
C ARG A 156 -38.70 0.95 1.49
N LYS A 157 -39.13 1.32 2.69
CA LYS A 157 -40.13 0.59 3.47
C LYS A 157 -41.53 1.07 3.09
N LEU A 158 -42.39 0.14 2.70
CA LEU A 158 -43.79 0.39 2.36
C LEU A 158 -44.67 0.40 3.62
N GLY A 159 -45.89 0.92 3.52
CA GLY A 159 -46.83 1.04 4.65
C GLY A 159 -47.24 -0.31 5.26
N ASP A 160 -47.23 -1.37 4.46
CA ASP A 160 -47.46 -2.76 4.89
C ASP A 160 -46.21 -3.43 5.49
N GLY A 161 -45.09 -2.70 5.61
CA GLY A 161 -43.81 -3.23 6.04
C GLY A 161 -43.05 -4.01 4.95
N GLY A 162 -43.53 -3.98 3.71
CA GLY A 162 -42.82 -4.45 2.53
C GLY A 162 -41.52 -3.67 2.30
N MET A 163 -40.54 -4.32 1.65
CA MET A 163 -39.30 -3.66 1.22
C MET A 163 -39.25 -3.64 -0.30
N GLU A 164 -39.12 -2.46 -0.89
CA GLU A 164 -39.08 -2.27 -2.33
C GLU A 164 -37.78 -1.61 -2.77
N VAL A 165 -37.22 -2.06 -3.91
CA VAL A 165 -36.05 -1.42 -4.54
C VAL A 165 -36.48 -0.11 -5.17
N THR A 166 -35.74 0.96 -4.91
CA THR A 166 -36.05 2.31 -5.41
C THR A 166 -35.65 2.55 -6.88
N GLY A 167 -34.78 1.70 -7.43
CA GLY A 167 -34.11 1.91 -8.73
C GLY A 167 -32.72 2.51 -8.59
N ASP A 168 -32.44 3.17 -7.47
CA ASP A 168 -31.13 3.76 -7.17
C ASP A 168 -30.19 2.79 -6.46
N THR A 169 -28.88 3.07 -6.55
CA THR A 169 -27.84 2.31 -5.85
C THR A 169 -26.91 3.21 -5.04
N TRP A 170 -26.36 2.65 -3.97
CA TRP A 170 -25.16 3.14 -3.32
C TRP A 170 -23.94 2.70 -4.13
N PRO A 171 -22.94 3.58 -4.36
CA PRO A 171 -21.68 3.16 -4.96
C PRO A 171 -20.95 2.11 -4.10
N PRO A 172 -19.97 1.39 -4.66
CA PRO A 172 -19.04 0.58 -3.89
C PRO A 172 -18.29 1.42 -2.84
N ARG A 173 -17.77 0.76 -1.80
CA ARG A 173 -16.85 1.34 -0.81
C ARG A 173 -17.34 2.67 -0.20
N THR A 174 -18.65 2.77 0.01
CA THR A 174 -19.33 3.97 0.50
C THR A 174 -19.74 3.77 1.95
N MET A 175 -19.47 4.77 2.78
CA MET A 175 -19.94 4.81 4.17
C MET A 175 -21.38 5.32 4.22
N LEU A 176 -22.24 4.54 4.86
CA LEU A 176 -23.64 4.84 5.12
C LEU A 176 -23.78 5.18 6.60
N ARG A 177 -24.38 6.33 6.91
CA ARG A 177 -24.80 6.65 8.27
C ARG A 177 -26.07 5.86 8.58
N LEU A 178 -26.06 5.06 9.64
CA LEU A 178 -27.20 4.25 10.04
C LEU A 178 -27.87 4.83 11.29
N THR A 179 -29.17 4.59 11.44
CA THR A 179 -29.90 4.98 12.66
C THR A 179 -29.73 3.96 13.78
N GLY A 180 -29.34 2.72 13.43
CA GLY A 180 -29.40 1.55 14.31
C GLY A 180 -30.73 0.79 14.20
N GLY A 181 -31.73 1.37 13.52
CA GLY A 181 -32.99 0.70 13.21
C GLY A 181 -32.79 -0.48 12.26
N VAL A 182 -33.39 -1.62 12.60
CA VAL A 182 -33.40 -2.83 11.76
C VAL A 182 -34.83 -3.28 11.54
N HIS A 183 -35.19 -3.50 10.27
CA HIS A 183 -36.48 -4.06 9.88
C HIS A 183 -36.26 -5.42 9.23
N VAL A 184 -36.95 -6.46 9.70
CA VAL A 184 -36.86 -7.80 9.12
C VAL A 184 -38.05 -8.00 8.19
N HIS A 185 -37.78 -8.23 6.91
CA HIS A 185 -38.80 -8.55 5.92
C HIS A 185 -38.43 -9.86 5.21
N LYS A 186 -39.33 -10.86 5.25
CA LYS A 186 -39.10 -12.21 4.69
C LYS A 186 -37.79 -12.85 5.18
N GLY A 187 -37.51 -12.70 6.48
CA GLY A 187 -36.30 -13.25 7.12
C GLY A 187 -34.99 -12.52 6.78
N GLN A 188 -35.03 -11.45 6.00
CA GLN A 188 -33.86 -10.64 5.64
C GLN A 188 -33.84 -9.35 6.47
N PRO A 189 -32.73 -9.04 7.16
CA PRO A 189 -32.59 -7.76 7.85
C PRO A 189 -32.33 -6.63 6.84
N TYR A 190 -32.92 -5.47 7.11
CA TYR A 190 -32.65 -4.20 6.43
C TYR A 190 -32.29 -3.16 7.48
N HIS A 191 -31.19 -2.45 7.27
CA HIS A 191 -30.76 -1.36 8.13
C HIS A 191 -31.31 -0.04 7.60
N GLU A 192 -31.89 0.74 8.50
CA GLU A 192 -32.33 2.10 8.22
C GLU A 192 -31.13 3.04 8.14
N THR A 193 -31.09 3.85 7.08
CA THR A 193 -30.07 4.87 6.94
C THR A 193 -30.56 6.21 7.49
N ARG A 194 -29.62 7.11 7.83
CA ARG A 194 -29.95 8.49 8.20
C ARG A 194 -30.34 9.34 6.98
N GLU A 195 -30.27 8.80 5.77
CA GLU A 195 -30.85 9.42 4.58
C GLU A 195 -32.34 9.06 4.55
N GLY A 196 -33.18 10.00 4.96
CA GLY A 196 -34.59 9.77 5.32
C GLY A 196 -35.35 8.84 4.36
N GLY A 197 -35.94 7.78 4.92
CA GLY A 197 -36.77 6.83 4.19
C GLY A 197 -36.00 5.76 3.41
N LEU A 198 -34.66 5.79 3.40
CA LEU A 198 -33.83 4.81 2.70
C LEU A 198 -33.31 3.71 3.61
N TRP A 199 -33.21 2.52 3.05
CA TRP A 199 -32.82 1.29 3.71
C TRP A 199 -31.80 0.54 2.87
N VAL A 200 -30.96 -0.26 3.54
CA VAL A 200 -29.98 -1.15 2.89
C VAL A 200 -30.13 -2.57 3.44
N ARG A 201 -30.06 -3.58 2.57
CA ARG A 201 -30.13 -4.99 2.98
C ARG A 201 -28.90 -5.36 3.81
N GLY A 202 -29.08 -6.08 4.92
CA GLY A 202 -28.00 -6.47 5.83
C GLY A 202 -26.89 -7.29 5.19
N ALA A 203 -27.22 -8.17 4.23
CA ALA A 203 -26.20 -8.94 3.49
C ALA A 203 -25.29 -8.05 2.60
N ASP A 204 -25.75 -6.85 2.24
CA ASP A 204 -25.08 -5.94 1.32
C ASP A 204 -24.23 -4.88 2.02
N VAL A 205 -24.34 -4.76 3.36
CA VAL A 205 -23.65 -3.75 4.17
C VAL A 205 -22.88 -4.40 5.31
N SER A 206 -21.70 -3.86 5.60
CA SER A 206 -20.90 -4.30 6.74
C SER A 206 -21.01 -3.27 7.85
N VAL A 207 -21.77 -3.60 8.89
CA VAL A 207 -22.05 -2.68 10.00
C VAL A 207 -20.91 -2.68 11.01
N VAL A 208 -20.48 -1.46 11.35
CA VAL A 208 -19.53 -1.13 12.41
C VAL A 208 -20.28 -0.40 13.51
N GLU A 209 -20.10 -0.87 14.74
CA GLU A 209 -20.81 -0.41 15.94
C GLU A 209 -19.81 -0.15 17.07
N SER A 210 -20.27 0.56 18.11
CA SER A 210 -19.51 0.73 19.34
C SER A 210 -19.33 -0.60 20.04
N LYS A 211 -18.18 -0.79 20.72
CA LYS A 211 -17.93 -2.02 21.47
C LYS A 211 -18.61 -1.94 22.84
N ALA A 212 -19.52 -2.87 23.12
CA ALA A 212 -20.15 -2.97 24.45
C ALA A 212 -19.11 -3.29 25.55
N SER A 213 -18.14 -4.16 25.24
CA SER A 213 -17.05 -4.56 26.12
C SER A 213 -15.71 -4.59 25.37
N LEU A 214 -14.62 -4.47 26.14
CA LEU A 214 -13.27 -4.62 25.59
C LEU A 214 -12.98 -6.11 25.36
N PRO A 215 -12.27 -6.47 24.26
CA PRO A 215 -11.65 -7.78 24.16
C PRO A 215 -10.74 -8.02 25.37
N SER A 216 -10.72 -9.25 25.90
CA SER A 216 -9.95 -9.61 27.10
C SER A 216 -8.43 -9.37 26.98
N THR A 217 -7.93 -9.25 25.76
CA THR A 217 -6.51 -9.02 25.43
C THR A 217 -6.14 -7.54 25.32
N VAL A 218 -7.11 -6.63 25.47
CA VAL A 218 -6.97 -5.18 25.31
C VAL A 218 -7.16 -4.49 26.66
N ARG A 219 -6.20 -3.65 27.06
CA ARG A 219 -6.29 -2.87 28.29
C ARG A 219 -7.18 -1.64 28.12
N GLU A 220 -7.65 -1.09 29.24
CA GLU A 220 -8.37 0.17 29.24
C GLU A 220 -7.53 1.30 28.59
N GLY A 221 -8.16 2.06 27.70
CA GLY A 221 -7.50 3.13 26.92
C GLY A 221 -6.48 2.67 25.87
N GLU A 222 -6.23 1.36 25.72
CA GLU A 222 -5.26 0.85 24.74
C GLU A 222 -5.73 1.13 23.30
N LYS A 223 -4.78 1.45 22.42
CA LYS A 223 -5.02 1.62 20.99
C LYS A 223 -4.96 0.26 20.31
N TRP A 224 -5.99 -0.10 19.56
CA TRP A 224 -6.03 -1.40 18.89
C TRP A 224 -6.80 -1.33 17.58
N ILE A 225 -6.67 -2.42 16.81
CA ILE A 225 -7.22 -2.55 15.46
C ILE A 225 -8.12 -3.78 15.46
N GLU A 226 -9.36 -3.62 15.03
CA GLU A 226 -10.19 -4.74 14.64
C GLU A 226 -10.17 -4.88 13.12
N PHE A 227 -9.77 -6.05 12.65
CA PHE A 227 -9.99 -6.46 11.27
C PHE A 227 -10.96 -7.63 11.23
N SER A 228 -12.16 -7.41 10.70
CA SER A 228 -13.14 -8.48 10.52
C SER A 228 -13.01 -9.04 9.11
N ALA A 229 -12.39 -10.21 8.96
CA ALA A 229 -12.23 -10.84 7.65
C ALA A 229 -13.57 -11.18 6.96
N SER A 230 -14.62 -11.49 7.72
CA SER A 230 -15.95 -11.81 7.19
C SER A 230 -16.74 -10.57 6.78
N LYS A 231 -16.61 -9.47 7.54
CA LYS A 231 -17.24 -8.18 7.20
C LYS A 231 -16.37 -7.34 6.24
N GLY A 232 -15.08 -7.65 6.11
CA GLY A 232 -14.11 -6.85 5.38
C GLY A 232 -13.89 -5.44 5.95
N THR A 233 -14.20 -5.23 7.23
CA THR A 233 -14.02 -3.94 7.91
C THR A 233 -12.71 -3.89 8.66
N PHE A 234 -12.10 -2.71 8.70
CA PHE A 234 -10.87 -2.41 9.41
C PHE A 234 -11.11 -1.15 10.23
N THR A 235 -11.20 -1.30 11.55
CA THR A 235 -11.60 -0.23 12.46
C THR A 235 -10.55 -0.03 13.54
N LEU A 236 -10.15 1.22 13.75
CA LEU A 236 -9.22 1.65 14.79
C LEU A 236 -10.01 2.05 16.03
N TYR A 237 -9.53 1.62 17.20
CA TYR A 237 -10.15 1.88 18.49
C TYR A 237 -9.15 2.49 19.49
N VAL A 238 -9.67 3.30 20.40
CA VAL A 238 -9.03 3.70 21.66
C VAL A 238 -9.94 3.25 22.80
N GLY A 239 -9.52 2.25 23.58
CA GLY A 239 -10.45 1.59 24.49
C GLY A 239 -11.65 1.02 23.72
N LYS A 240 -12.88 1.42 24.07
CA LYS A 240 -14.11 0.96 23.41
C LYS A 240 -14.53 1.84 22.23
N ASP A 241 -13.93 3.02 22.11
CA ASP A 241 -14.35 4.05 21.17
C ASP A 241 -13.68 3.82 19.83
N ALA A 242 -14.50 3.61 18.79
CA ALA A 242 -13.98 3.59 17.43
C ALA A 242 -13.62 5.02 17.03
N VAL A 243 -12.42 5.22 16.51
CA VAL A 243 -11.91 6.55 16.12
C VAL A 243 -11.73 6.70 14.62
N TYR A 244 -11.66 5.58 13.90
CA TYR A 244 -11.55 5.55 12.44
C TYR A 244 -12.03 4.20 11.91
N SER A 245 -12.70 4.19 10.76
CA SER A 245 -13.09 2.94 10.09
C SER A 245 -12.83 3.03 8.61
N THR A 246 -12.40 1.92 8.03
CA THR A 246 -12.21 1.72 6.59
C THR A 246 -12.55 0.28 6.22
N LEU A 247 -12.42 -0.04 4.95
CA LEU A 247 -12.48 -1.42 4.45
C LEU A 247 -11.07 -1.98 4.29
N GLY A 248 -10.95 -3.29 4.51
CA GLY A 248 -9.74 -4.07 4.25
C GLY A 248 -10.08 -5.35 3.51
N SER A 249 -9.11 -5.89 2.76
CA SER A 249 -9.26 -7.16 2.06
C SER A 249 -8.50 -8.24 2.82
N PRO A 250 -9.15 -9.34 3.23
CA PRO A 250 -8.40 -10.49 3.71
C PRO A 250 -7.63 -11.14 2.55
N GLY A 251 -6.71 -12.04 2.88
CA GLY A 251 -6.09 -12.92 1.90
C GLY A 251 -7.13 -13.64 1.04
N ARG A 252 -6.70 -14.14 -0.12
CA ARG A 252 -7.59 -14.79 -1.12
C ARG A 252 -8.44 -15.91 -0.52
N GLY A 253 -7.93 -16.66 0.44
CA GLY A 253 -8.68 -17.70 1.16
C GLY A 253 -9.71 -17.17 2.17
N GLY A 254 -9.74 -15.85 2.40
CA GLY A 254 -10.56 -15.22 3.43
C GLY A 254 -9.91 -15.26 4.82
N GLY A 255 -10.73 -15.27 5.87
CA GLY A 255 -10.27 -15.55 7.23
C GLY A 255 -9.98 -17.05 7.40
N ALA A 256 -8.97 -17.39 8.19
CA ALA A 256 -8.62 -18.77 8.44
C ALA A 256 -9.82 -19.53 9.05
N PRO A 257 -10.08 -20.79 8.62
CA PRO A 257 -11.14 -21.62 9.21
C PRO A 257 -11.01 -21.83 10.72
N THR A 258 -9.78 -21.77 11.25
CA THR A 258 -9.47 -21.92 12.68
C THR A 258 -8.21 -21.16 13.06
N SER A 259 -8.10 -20.73 14.31
CA SER A 259 -6.91 -20.06 14.85
C SER A 259 -5.73 -21.00 15.12
N LYS A 260 -5.90 -22.30 14.90
CA LYS A 260 -4.89 -23.35 15.18
C LYS A 260 -4.01 -23.71 13.98
N MET A 261 -4.21 -23.08 12.82
CA MET A 261 -3.44 -23.39 11.62
C MET A 261 -1.97 -22.99 11.74
N SER A 262 -1.08 -23.77 11.14
CA SER A 262 0.34 -23.44 11.02
C SER A 262 0.55 -22.24 10.09
N VAL A 263 1.72 -21.58 10.18
CA VAL A 263 2.06 -20.47 9.29
C VAL A 263 2.11 -20.96 7.84
N GLU A 264 2.64 -22.16 7.63
CA GLU A 264 2.77 -22.82 6.33
C GLU A 264 1.38 -23.03 5.69
N ASP A 265 0.43 -23.59 6.43
CA ASP A 265 -0.94 -23.83 5.93
C ASP A 265 -1.68 -22.53 5.64
N LEU A 266 -1.50 -21.51 6.50
CA LEU A 266 -2.08 -20.19 6.29
C LEU A 266 -1.54 -19.54 5.01
N VAL A 267 -0.24 -19.66 4.75
CA VAL A 267 0.40 -19.13 3.53
C VAL A 267 -0.09 -19.89 2.30
N GLN A 268 -0.08 -21.23 2.33
CA GLN A 268 -0.53 -22.07 1.22
C GLN A 268 -1.99 -21.82 0.86
N GLY A 269 -2.86 -21.68 1.87
CA GLY A 269 -4.27 -21.37 1.68
C GLY A 269 -4.57 -19.88 1.43
N SER A 270 -3.57 -19.01 1.49
CA SER A 270 -3.75 -17.54 1.43
C SER A 270 -4.79 -17.03 2.45
N TYR A 271 -4.81 -17.62 3.64
CA TYR A 271 -5.74 -17.29 4.71
C TYR A 271 -5.20 -16.14 5.57
N THR A 272 -6.11 -15.29 6.05
CA THR A 272 -5.79 -14.31 7.08
C THR A 272 -5.90 -14.99 8.44
N PRO A 273 -4.84 -15.01 9.26
CA PRO A 273 -4.85 -15.67 10.56
C PRO A 273 -5.91 -15.07 11.51
N LEU A 274 -6.57 -15.93 12.29
CA LEU A 274 -7.49 -15.52 13.35
C LEU A 274 -6.76 -15.44 14.69
N GLY A 275 -6.93 -14.34 15.43
CA GLY A 275 -6.39 -14.20 16.77
C GLY A 275 -6.17 -12.75 17.20
N THR A 276 -5.57 -12.56 18.37
CA THR A 276 -5.03 -11.27 18.80
C THR A 276 -3.52 -11.27 18.59
N TYR A 277 -3.01 -10.26 17.90
CA TYR A 277 -1.59 -10.11 17.63
C TYR A 277 -1.10 -8.73 18.03
N ARG A 278 0.19 -8.64 18.35
CA ARG A 278 0.89 -7.37 18.53
C ARG A 278 1.59 -7.02 17.23
N VAL A 279 1.49 -5.77 16.79
CA VAL A 279 2.34 -5.28 15.71
C VAL A 279 3.79 -5.35 16.20
N THR A 280 4.60 -6.14 15.50
CA THR A 280 5.99 -6.43 15.87
C THR A 280 6.97 -5.52 15.13
N PHE A 281 6.60 -5.07 13.92
CA PHE A 281 7.50 -4.39 13.01
C PHE A 281 6.70 -3.48 12.07
N LYS A 282 7.21 -2.29 11.78
CA LYS A 282 6.61 -1.36 10.83
C LYS A 282 7.66 -0.85 9.84
N THR A 283 7.32 -0.77 8.56
CA THR A 283 8.16 -0.12 7.55
C THR A 283 7.38 0.96 6.82
N ARG A 284 8.12 1.96 6.35
CA ARG A 284 7.58 2.97 5.44
C ARG A 284 7.26 2.36 4.08
N SER A 285 8.13 1.51 3.56
CA SER A 285 7.89 0.69 2.36
C SER A 285 8.59 -0.67 2.51
N THR A 286 8.12 -1.69 1.80
CA THR A 286 8.87 -2.94 1.64
C THR A 286 8.55 -3.65 0.33
N THR A 287 9.54 -4.32 -0.26
CA THR A 287 9.26 -5.21 -1.38
C THR A 287 8.66 -6.52 -0.86
N MET A 288 7.58 -6.98 -1.50
CA MET A 288 6.95 -8.27 -1.22
C MET A 288 7.17 -9.22 -2.39
N THR A 289 7.57 -10.45 -2.09
CA THR A 289 7.86 -11.49 -3.09
C THR A 289 7.62 -12.87 -2.47
N PRO A 290 7.22 -13.88 -3.26
CA PRO A 290 7.19 -15.26 -2.79
C PRO A 290 8.61 -15.86 -2.62
N GLU A 291 9.66 -15.19 -3.09
CA GLU A 291 11.03 -15.70 -3.00
C GLU A 291 11.72 -15.25 -1.71
N SER A 292 12.31 -16.19 -0.98
CA SER A 292 13.10 -15.91 0.23
C SER A 292 14.54 -15.49 -0.07
N VAL A 293 14.73 -14.58 -1.04
CA VAL A 293 16.06 -14.08 -1.45
C VAL A 293 16.10 -12.55 -1.48
N PRO A 294 17.24 -11.90 -1.20
CA PRO A 294 17.34 -10.44 -1.17
C PRO A 294 17.04 -9.74 -2.51
N ASN A 295 17.29 -10.43 -3.63
CA ASN A 295 17.11 -9.90 -4.99
C ASN A 295 16.20 -10.85 -5.82
N PRO A 296 14.87 -10.75 -5.69
CA PRO A 296 13.93 -11.65 -6.35
C PRO A 296 14.02 -11.53 -7.87
N GLN A 297 13.85 -12.65 -8.59
CA GLN A 297 13.94 -12.73 -10.06
C GLN A 297 12.60 -13.08 -10.73
N LYS A 298 11.61 -13.51 -9.94
CA LYS A 298 10.25 -13.82 -10.39
C LYS A 298 9.34 -12.62 -10.10
N HIS A 299 8.12 -12.87 -9.65
CA HIS A 299 7.19 -11.81 -9.30
C HIS A 299 7.60 -11.09 -8.01
N TRP A 300 7.51 -9.76 -8.01
CA TRP A 300 7.55 -8.95 -6.79
C TRP A 300 6.63 -7.73 -6.88
N ILE A 301 6.25 -7.24 -5.72
CA ILE A 301 5.56 -5.97 -5.53
C ILE A 301 6.54 -5.03 -4.84
N GLN A 302 6.99 -4.00 -5.55
CA GLN A 302 8.03 -3.13 -5.05
C GLN A 302 7.49 -2.04 -4.12
N ASP A 303 8.17 -1.86 -2.98
CA ASP A 303 7.94 -0.75 -2.05
C ASP A 303 6.48 -0.54 -1.60
N VAL A 304 5.84 -1.63 -1.16
CA VAL A 304 4.52 -1.68 -0.52
C VAL A 304 4.48 -0.75 0.71
N PRO A 305 3.64 0.31 0.70
CA PRO A 305 3.67 1.34 1.73
C PRO A 305 3.07 0.94 3.08
N TYR A 306 3.63 1.53 4.13
CA TYR A 306 3.12 1.49 5.51
C TYR A 306 2.80 0.06 5.98
N THR A 307 3.75 -0.85 5.76
CA THR A 307 3.62 -2.25 6.11
C THR A 307 3.84 -2.47 7.61
N GLN A 308 2.90 -3.12 8.28
CA GLN A 308 2.89 -3.39 9.71
C GLN A 308 2.74 -4.91 9.93
N TYR A 309 3.85 -5.60 10.24
CA TYR A 309 3.83 -7.04 10.51
C TYR A 309 3.35 -7.31 11.93
N PHE A 310 2.53 -8.34 12.07
CA PHE A 310 2.04 -8.80 13.37
C PHE A 310 2.37 -10.29 13.61
N ILE A 311 2.59 -11.05 12.55
CA ILE A 311 3.17 -12.40 12.56
C ILE A 311 3.78 -12.65 11.18
N ARG A 312 5.10 -12.75 11.02
CA ARG A 312 5.69 -12.95 9.68
C ARG A 312 5.17 -14.27 9.05
N PRO A 313 4.83 -14.29 7.75
CA PRO A 313 4.94 -13.19 6.77
C PRO A 313 3.72 -12.24 6.69
N PHE A 314 2.73 -12.37 7.58
CA PHE A 314 1.49 -11.58 7.60
C PHE A 314 1.68 -10.14 8.10
N ALA A 315 1.11 -9.21 7.35
CA ALA A 315 1.17 -7.78 7.63
C ALA A 315 -0.12 -7.07 7.21
N ILE A 316 -0.35 -5.92 7.83
CA ILE A 316 -1.29 -4.89 7.37
C ILE A 316 -0.50 -3.92 6.51
N HIS A 317 -0.96 -3.59 5.32
CA HIS A 317 -0.26 -2.65 4.45
C HIS A 317 -1.22 -1.87 3.55
N THR A 318 -0.71 -0.82 2.90
CA THR A 318 -1.45 -0.13 1.84
C THR A 318 -1.39 -0.97 0.55
N ALA A 319 -2.49 -1.09 -0.18
CA ALA A 319 -2.52 -1.72 -1.50
C ALA A 319 -2.74 -0.62 -2.56
N TYR A 320 -1.74 -0.41 -3.42
CA TYR A 320 -1.81 0.59 -4.50
C TYR A 320 -2.28 0.02 -5.85
N TRP A 321 -2.53 -1.30 -5.91
CA TRP A 321 -2.78 -2.04 -7.16
C TRP A 321 -4.20 -2.59 -7.31
N HIS A 322 -5.03 -2.54 -6.26
CA HIS A 322 -6.43 -3.00 -6.30
C HIS A 322 -7.31 -2.19 -5.33
N GLU A 323 -8.62 -2.22 -5.56
CA GLU A 323 -9.63 -1.65 -4.67
C GLU A 323 -10.66 -2.69 -4.17
N ASP A 324 -10.30 -3.98 -4.15
CA ASP A 324 -11.09 -5.11 -3.62
C ASP A 324 -11.44 -5.02 -2.10
N PHE A 325 -11.34 -3.85 -1.49
CA PHE A 325 -11.59 -3.63 -0.07
C PHE A 325 -13.01 -4.05 0.32
N GLY A 326 -13.13 -4.76 1.43
CA GLY A 326 -14.40 -5.31 1.92
C GLY A 326 -14.65 -6.76 1.52
N ALA A 327 -13.98 -7.28 0.50
CA ALA A 327 -14.12 -8.68 0.07
C ALA A 327 -12.78 -9.42 0.12
N PRO A 328 -12.76 -10.77 0.28
CA PRO A 328 -11.57 -11.55 0.00
C PRO A 328 -11.08 -11.28 -1.41
N LYS A 329 -9.76 -11.26 -1.60
CA LYS A 329 -9.17 -10.99 -2.91
C LYS A 329 -9.65 -12.04 -3.91
N GLN A 330 -10.51 -11.66 -4.86
CA GLN A 330 -11.06 -12.58 -5.85
C GLN A 330 -10.09 -12.74 -7.03
N VAL A 331 -10.15 -13.87 -7.73
CA VAL A 331 -9.66 -13.91 -9.13
C VAL A 331 -10.87 -13.50 -9.96
N VAL A 332 -10.72 -12.40 -10.68
CA VAL A 332 -11.72 -11.62 -11.41
C VAL A 332 -12.88 -12.46 -11.98
N PRO A 333 -14.13 -12.03 -11.78
CA PRO A 333 -15.06 -11.82 -12.88
C PRO A 333 -15.32 -10.32 -13.03
N THR A 334 -15.18 -9.84 -14.27
CA THR A 334 -15.28 -8.44 -14.65
C THR A 334 -16.59 -7.79 -14.18
N ALA A 335 -16.52 -6.67 -13.48
CA ALA A 335 -17.62 -5.71 -13.45
C ALA A 335 -17.56 -4.85 -14.73
N PRO A 336 -18.70 -4.49 -15.34
CA PRO A 336 -18.72 -3.53 -16.45
C PRO A 336 -18.34 -2.13 -15.93
N ASP A 337 -17.78 -1.32 -16.82
CA ASP A 337 -17.41 0.07 -16.58
C ASP A 337 -18.54 0.85 -15.89
N ALA A 338 -18.39 1.07 -14.59
CA ALA A 338 -19.06 2.17 -13.92
C ALA A 338 -18.19 3.40 -14.14
N GLN A 339 -18.54 4.21 -15.14
CA GLN A 339 -18.01 5.58 -15.24
C GLN A 339 -18.29 6.27 -13.91
N ALA A 340 -17.23 6.62 -13.19
CA ALA A 340 -17.34 7.50 -12.05
C ALA A 340 -17.99 8.81 -12.52
N PRO A 341 -19.02 9.32 -11.83
CA PRO A 341 -19.53 10.65 -12.14
C PRO A 341 -18.38 11.65 -11.98
N LYS A 342 -18.15 12.47 -13.03
CA LYS A 342 -17.31 13.67 -12.94
C LYS A 342 -18.05 14.70 -12.09
N GLU A 343 -17.93 14.60 -10.78
CA GLU A 343 -18.16 15.77 -9.94
C GLU A 343 -16.93 16.68 -10.02
N PRO A 344 -17.10 18.01 -10.12
CA PRO A 344 -15.99 18.93 -10.04
C PRO A 344 -15.38 18.80 -8.65
N SER A 345 -14.12 18.35 -8.60
CA SER A 345 -13.31 18.45 -7.40
C SER A 345 -13.29 19.93 -6.99
N PRO A 346 -13.72 20.31 -5.78
CA PRO A 346 -13.48 21.67 -5.33
C PRO A 346 -11.96 21.89 -5.37
N GLU A 347 -11.52 22.92 -6.09
CA GLU A 347 -10.15 23.43 -6.03
C GLU A 347 -9.92 23.93 -4.61
N LEU A 348 -9.41 23.04 -3.76
CA LEU A 348 -8.90 23.40 -2.46
C LEU A 348 -7.58 24.16 -2.67
N PRO A 349 -7.37 25.27 -1.94
CA PRO A 349 -6.14 26.05 -2.06
C PRO A 349 -4.93 25.16 -1.75
N THR A 350 -3.99 25.10 -2.69
CA THR A 350 -2.73 24.38 -2.62
C THR A 350 -1.93 24.84 -1.41
N PRO A 351 -1.76 24.01 -0.36
CA PRO A 351 -0.71 24.26 0.61
C PRO A 351 0.59 23.77 -0.03
N VAL A 352 1.57 24.66 -0.13
CA VAL A 352 2.96 24.23 -0.32
C VAL A 352 3.26 23.22 0.79
N ALA A 353 3.71 22.03 0.41
CA ALA A 353 4.11 20.99 1.34
C ALA A 353 5.07 21.60 2.37
N GLU A 354 4.64 21.67 3.63
CA GLU A 354 5.54 22.04 4.71
C GLU A 354 6.54 20.89 4.86
N GLU A 355 7.77 21.11 4.38
CA GLU A 355 8.88 20.20 4.57
C GLU A 355 8.94 19.81 6.06
N PRO A 356 9.14 18.52 6.39
CA PRO A 356 9.34 18.14 7.78
C PRO A 356 10.50 18.98 8.35
N PRO A 357 10.39 19.46 9.60
CA PRO A 357 11.27 20.50 10.12
C PRO A 357 12.74 20.13 9.93
N PRO A 358 13.59 21.10 9.53
CA PRO A 358 15.00 20.86 9.31
C PRO A 358 15.63 20.34 10.60
N GLY A 359 16.24 19.17 10.50
CA GLY A 359 16.89 18.49 11.62
C GLY A 359 17.85 17.43 11.06
N PRO A 360 18.82 16.99 11.87
CA PRO A 360 19.86 16.06 11.44
C PRO A 360 19.26 14.75 10.95
N ARG A 361 19.78 14.23 9.84
CA ARG A 361 19.26 13.02 9.18
C ARG A 361 20.37 12.04 8.86
N LEU A 362 19.96 10.79 8.80
CA LEU A 362 20.73 9.66 8.31
C LEU A 362 20.19 9.26 6.94
N GLY A 363 21.04 9.32 5.92
CA GLY A 363 20.81 8.76 4.59
C GLY A 363 21.28 7.31 4.52
N SER A 364 20.62 6.50 3.69
CA SER A 364 21.06 5.14 3.39
C SER A 364 21.68 5.08 1.99
N VAL A 365 22.84 4.45 1.89
CA VAL A 365 23.62 4.27 0.64
C VAL A 365 23.75 2.80 0.23
N SER A 366 23.13 1.89 0.99
CA SER A 366 23.18 0.44 0.74
C SER A 366 21.79 -0.15 0.61
N HIS A 367 21.70 -1.32 -0.05
CA HIS A 367 20.43 -1.99 -0.37
C HIS A 367 19.51 -2.18 0.86
N TYR A 368 20.11 -2.46 2.02
CA TYR A 368 19.44 -2.44 3.32
C TYR A 368 20.34 -1.78 4.36
N THR A 369 19.85 -0.71 4.97
CA THR A 369 20.42 -0.10 6.18
C THR A 369 19.53 -0.49 7.35
N TRP A 370 19.88 -1.57 8.03
CA TRP A 370 19.02 -2.19 9.05
C TRP A 370 18.84 -1.31 10.29
N VAL A 371 17.61 -1.22 10.76
CA VAL A 371 17.24 -0.58 12.02
C VAL A 371 17.04 -1.67 13.06
N TYR A 372 17.61 -1.50 14.25
CA TYR A 372 17.54 -2.45 15.36
C TYR A 372 16.82 -1.85 16.56
N LYS A 373 16.23 -2.71 17.40
CA LYS A 373 15.51 -2.27 18.61
C LYS A 373 16.44 -1.60 19.62
N ASN A 374 17.65 -2.12 19.72
CA ASN A 374 18.70 -1.68 20.64
C ASN A 374 20.01 -1.53 19.87
N THR A 375 21.08 -1.09 20.53
CA THR A 375 22.44 -0.94 19.98
C THR A 375 23.16 -2.29 19.81
N SER A 376 22.47 -3.27 19.20
CA SER A 376 23.03 -4.58 18.89
C SER A 376 22.38 -5.24 17.68
N ARG A 377 23.23 -5.85 16.84
CA ARG A 377 22.87 -6.70 15.70
C ARG A 377 22.47 -8.12 16.07
N LYS A 378 22.64 -8.53 17.34
CA LYS A 378 22.27 -9.88 17.81
C LYS A 378 20.76 -10.15 17.77
N GLN A 379 19.95 -9.09 17.68
CA GLN A 379 18.50 -9.18 17.53
C GLN A 379 18.09 -9.06 16.07
N GLN A 380 16.90 -9.59 15.75
CA GLN A 380 16.28 -9.36 14.46
C GLN A 380 16.09 -7.85 14.22
N PRO A 381 16.40 -7.32 13.03
CA PRO A 381 16.10 -5.93 12.68
C PRO A 381 14.61 -5.61 12.90
N ILE A 382 14.35 -4.38 13.34
CA ILE A 382 13.00 -3.80 13.49
C ILE A 382 12.59 -2.87 12.34
N GLY A 383 13.49 -2.64 11.37
CA GLY A 383 13.21 -1.90 10.14
C GLY A 383 14.43 -1.90 9.22
N TYR A 384 14.32 -1.17 8.11
CA TYR A 384 15.49 -0.75 7.34
C TYR A 384 15.21 0.60 6.65
N VAL A 385 16.27 1.32 6.32
CA VAL A 385 16.27 2.54 5.50
C VAL A 385 16.74 2.17 4.09
N ARG A 386 16.00 2.57 3.06
CA ARG A 386 16.28 2.26 1.65
C ARG A 386 17.37 3.18 1.07
N PRO A 387 18.18 2.70 0.11
CA PRO A 387 19.11 3.55 -0.62
C PRO A 387 18.44 4.83 -1.15
N GLY A 388 19.12 5.97 -1.06
CA GLY A 388 18.61 7.26 -1.54
C GLY A 388 17.45 7.82 -0.71
N THR A 389 17.13 7.20 0.44
CA THR A 389 16.18 7.74 1.42
C THR A 389 16.90 8.12 2.70
N SER A 390 16.27 9.00 3.47
CA SER A 390 16.79 9.42 4.77
C SER A 390 15.73 9.35 5.86
N VAL A 391 16.20 9.16 7.09
CA VAL A 391 15.38 9.19 8.31
C VAL A 391 15.92 10.26 9.26
N ALA A 392 15.03 10.92 10.00
CA ALA A 392 15.44 11.89 11.00
C ALA A 392 16.13 11.19 12.17
N LEU A 393 17.22 11.77 12.66
CA LEU A 393 17.82 11.33 13.91
C LEU A 393 16.93 11.72 15.10
N GLU A 394 16.89 10.86 16.11
CA GLU A 394 16.32 11.18 17.42
C GLU A 394 17.27 12.05 18.24
N SER A 395 18.57 11.76 18.14
CA SER A 395 19.68 12.51 18.71
C SER A 395 20.88 12.47 17.77
N GLU A 396 21.68 13.54 17.75
CA GLU A 396 22.98 13.55 17.05
C GLU A 396 24.03 12.72 17.81
N ASP A 397 23.83 12.55 19.12
CA ASP A 397 24.76 11.80 19.97
C ASP A 397 24.62 10.29 19.73
N PRO A 398 25.67 9.64 19.19
CA PRO A 398 25.68 8.20 18.97
C PRO A 398 25.72 7.46 20.32
N ARG A 399 24.98 6.35 20.41
CA ARG A 399 25.09 5.42 21.53
C ARG A 399 26.16 4.37 21.27
N SER A 400 26.76 3.85 22.34
CA SER A 400 27.75 2.77 22.23
C SER A 400 27.09 1.40 22.03
N GLY A 401 27.76 0.53 21.28
CA GLY A 401 27.39 -0.87 21.12
C GLY A 401 28.54 -1.69 20.55
N SER A 402 28.71 -2.92 21.03
CA SER A 402 29.94 -3.70 20.83
C SER A 402 30.05 -4.46 19.50
N ASP A 403 28.97 -4.54 18.72
CA ASP A 403 28.88 -5.29 17.46
C ASP A 403 28.65 -4.38 16.23
N CYS A 404 28.92 -3.09 16.40
CA CYS A 404 29.06 -2.12 15.31
C CYS A 404 30.54 -1.74 15.19
N GLN A 405 31.12 -1.81 13.98
CA GLN A 405 32.55 -1.62 13.78
C GLN A 405 33.04 -0.22 14.19
N SER A 406 32.21 0.81 14.01
CA SER A 406 32.49 2.17 14.48
C SER A 406 32.29 2.35 15.98
N GLY A 407 31.67 1.38 16.66
CA GLY A 407 31.19 1.49 18.03
C GLY A 407 29.98 2.44 18.19
N ARG A 408 29.53 3.08 17.11
CA ARG A 408 28.54 4.16 17.12
C ARG A 408 27.20 3.70 16.56
N TRP A 409 26.15 3.94 17.33
CA TRP A 409 24.77 3.65 16.97
C TRP A 409 23.93 4.92 16.98
N LEU A 410 23.34 5.24 15.83
CA LEU A 410 22.55 6.43 15.61
C LEU A 410 21.08 6.15 15.94
N ALA A 411 20.52 6.88 16.90
CA ALA A 411 19.12 6.78 17.27
C ALA A 411 18.26 7.49 16.21
N ILE A 412 17.18 6.85 15.74
CA ILE A 412 16.34 7.37 14.66
C ILE A 412 14.87 7.53 15.08
N LYS A 413 14.16 8.45 14.44
CA LYS A 413 12.71 8.62 14.61
C LYS A 413 11.91 7.70 13.67
N PRO A 414 10.77 7.13 14.11
CA PRO A 414 10.17 7.26 15.43
C PRO A 414 10.76 6.33 16.51
N THR A 415 11.53 5.31 16.14
CA THR A 415 12.20 4.41 17.09
C THR A 415 13.32 3.61 16.42
N GLY A 416 14.34 3.27 17.21
CA GLY A 416 15.36 2.29 16.85
C GLY A 416 16.75 2.88 16.67
N PHE A 417 17.69 2.00 16.35
CA PHE A 417 19.11 2.32 16.21
C PHE A 417 19.65 1.79 14.90
N VAL A 418 20.46 2.59 14.21
CA VAL A 418 21.22 2.19 13.02
C VAL A 418 22.69 2.19 13.39
N CYS A 419 23.41 1.13 13.07
CA CYS A 419 24.87 1.11 13.21
C CYS A 419 25.47 2.04 12.17
N GLU A 420 26.34 2.96 12.60
CA GLU A 420 27.07 3.86 11.69
C GLU A 420 28.17 3.07 11.00
N ASP A 421 27.84 2.44 9.88
CA ASP A 421 28.77 1.68 9.05
C ASP A 421 28.68 2.13 7.58
N ALA A 422 29.29 1.36 6.67
CA ALA A 422 29.31 1.65 5.24
C ALA A 422 27.92 1.67 4.56
N THR A 423 26.83 1.43 5.29
CA THR A 423 25.46 1.53 4.76
C THR A 423 24.82 2.91 4.93
N VAL A 424 25.49 3.82 5.65
CA VAL A 424 24.95 5.11 6.12
C VAL A 424 25.76 6.30 5.59
N THR A 425 25.09 7.41 5.32
CA THR A 425 25.68 8.75 5.21
C THR A 425 24.97 9.73 6.13
N LEU A 426 25.69 10.68 6.73
CA LEU A 426 25.10 11.82 7.46
C LEU A 426 25.06 13.09 6.60
N ASP A 427 25.78 13.10 5.49
CA ASP A 427 25.63 14.12 4.46
C ASP A 427 24.47 13.72 3.53
N VAL A 428 23.29 14.24 3.84
CA VAL A 428 22.04 13.96 3.11
C VAL A 428 21.74 14.99 2.01
N GLN A 429 22.50 16.08 1.91
CA GLN A 429 22.31 17.08 0.87
C GLN A 429 23.07 16.75 -0.42
N SER A 430 24.11 15.93 -0.33
CA SER A 430 24.90 15.45 -1.47
C SER A 430 24.55 14.03 -1.95
N ALA A 431 23.59 13.36 -1.30
CA ALA A 431 23.31 11.92 -1.43
C ALA A 431 22.04 11.57 -2.23
#